data_AF-A0A7X1PEC5-F1
#
_entry.id   AF-A0A7X1PEC5-F1
#
_cell.length_a   1.000
_cell.length_b   1.000
_cell.length_c   1.000
_cell.angle_alpha   90.00
_cell.angle_beta   90.00
_cell.angle_gamma   90.00
#
_symmetry.space_group_name_H-M   'P 1'
#
loop_
_entity.id
_entity.type
_entity.pdbx_description
1 polymer ?
#
loop_
_entity_poly.entity_id
_entity_poly.type
_entity_poly.pdbx_seq_one_letter_code
_entity_poly.pdbx_strand_id
1 'polypeptide(L)'
;MMKSSEIPPSKGRTEGQTKALFIARLERLLRMRKGYREDLNPLGLRLMDRAIDATYSDCVDFGAGIEARAIMSRHSAGERGNI
;
A
#
# COMPACT_ATOMS: atom_id res chain seq x y z
N MET A 1 -43.60 -12.90 -14.36
CA MET A 1 -42.45 -12.00 -14.57
C MET A 1 -41.84 -11.69 -13.21
N MET A 2 -40.75 -12.36 -12.83
CA MET A 2 -40.08 -12.13 -11.55
C MET A 2 -39.18 -10.89 -11.67
N LYS A 3 -39.35 -9.91 -10.79
CA LYS A 3 -38.45 -8.76 -10.66
C LYS A 3 -37.11 -9.27 -10.14
N SER A 4 -36.07 -9.16 -10.95
CA SER A 4 -34.68 -9.36 -10.52
C SER A 4 -34.34 -8.29 -9.49
N SER A 5 -34.20 -8.70 -8.23
CA SER A 5 -33.70 -7.87 -7.15
C SER A 5 -32.20 -7.63 -7.37
N GLU A 6 -31.85 -6.55 -8.05
CA GLU A 6 -30.47 -6.05 -8.04
C GLU A 6 -30.15 -5.54 -6.63
N ILE A 7 -29.47 -6.37 -5.84
CA ILE A 7 -28.94 -5.97 -4.53
C ILE A 7 -27.77 -5.02 -4.84
N PRO A 8 -27.82 -3.72 -4.48
CA PRO A 8 -26.68 -2.84 -4.69
C PRO A 8 -25.50 -3.38 -3.88
N PRO A 9 -24.27 -3.36 -4.43
CA PRO A 9 -23.09 -3.78 -3.69
C PRO A 9 -23.01 -2.94 -2.40
N SER A 10 -22.95 -3.61 -1.25
CA SER A 10 -22.87 -2.90 0.03
C SER A 10 -21.56 -2.12 0.07
N LYS A 11 -21.64 -0.79 0.25
CA LYS A 11 -20.48 0.12 0.24
C LYS A 11 -19.29 -0.38 1.05
N GLY A 12 -19.55 -0.99 2.21
CA GLY A 12 -18.51 -1.53 3.08
C GLY A 12 -17.71 -2.70 2.49
N ARG A 13 -18.28 -3.47 1.54
CA ARG A 13 -17.57 -4.57 0.88
C ARG A 13 -16.56 -4.05 -0.15
N THR A 14 -16.90 -2.98 -0.85
CA THR A 14 -16.02 -2.30 -1.81
C THR A 14 -14.93 -1.50 -1.10
N GLU A 15 -15.27 -0.79 -0.03
CA GLU A 15 -14.31 -0.05 0.79
C GLU A 15 -13.25 -0.98 1.41
N GLY A 16 -13.66 -2.14 1.95
CA GLY A 16 -12.74 -3.15 2.47
C GLY A 16 -11.80 -3.72 1.41
N GLN A 17 -12.29 -3.93 0.18
CA GLN A 17 -11.46 -4.40 -0.95
C GLN A 17 -10.45 -3.34 -1.39
N THR A 18 -10.86 -2.08 -1.49
CA THR A 18 -9.98 -0.97 -1.84
C THR A 18 -8.88 -0.78 -0.80
N LYS A 19 -9.23 -0.87 0.49
CA LYS A 19 -8.27 -0.85 1.59
C LYS A 19 -7.24 -1.97 1.47
N ALA A 20 -7.69 -3.21 1.25
CA ALA A 20 -6.79 -4.35 1.09
C ALA A 20 -5.85 -4.20 -0.12
N LEU A 21 -6.35 -3.65 -1.22
CA LEU A 21 -5.56 -3.38 -2.43
C LEU A 21 -4.41 -2.41 -2.17
N PHE A 22 -4.68 -1.26 -1.54
CA PHE A 22 -3.65 -0.26 -1.27
C PHE A 22 -2.60 -0.77 -0.28
N ILE A 23 -3.02 -1.52 0.74
CA ILE A 23 -2.10 -2.16 1.69
C ILE A 23 -1.18 -3.16 0.99
N ALA A 24 -1.72 -4.04 0.15
CA ALA A 24 -0.92 -5.01 -0.60
C ALA A 24 0.07 -4.31 -1.55
N ARG A 25 -0.37 -3.20 -2.19
CA ARG A 25 0.48 -2.39 -3.06
C ARG A 25 1.62 -1.73 -2.28
N LEU A 26 1.34 -1.14 -1.13
CA LEU A 26 2.33 -0.49 -0.27
C LEU A 26 3.41 -1.48 0.16
N GLU A 27 3.01 -2.65 0.64
CA GLU A 27 3.95 -3.69 1.08
C GLU A 27 4.83 -4.19 -0.08
N ARG A 28 4.25 -4.35 -1.28
CA ARG A 28 5.01 -4.72 -2.48
C ARG A 28 6.07 -3.67 -2.83
N LEU A 29 5.71 -2.39 -2.83
CA LEU A 29 6.63 -1.30 -3.15
C LEU A 29 7.79 -1.23 -2.15
N LEU A 30 7.51 -1.39 -0.87
CA LEU A 30 8.54 -1.43 0.18
C LEU A 30 9.50 -2.61 0.02
N ARG A 31 8.99 -3.80 -0.32
CA ARG A 31 9.84 -4.96 -0.65
C ARG A 31 10.69 -4.70 -1.89
N MET A 32 10.11 -4.12 -2.95
CA MET A 32 10.84 -3.79 -4.17
C MET A 32 11.94 -2.75 -3.92
N ARG A 33 11.65 -1.69 -3.17
CA ARG A 33 12.64 -0.66 -2.79
C ARG A 33 13.85 -1.28 -2.10
N LYS A 34 13.61 -2.21 -1.15
CA LYS A 34 14.69 -2.92 -0.46
C LYS A 34 15.44 -3.87 -1.39
N GLY A 35 14.72 -4.65 -2.20
CA GLY A 35 15.31 -5.66 -3.08
C GLY A 35 16.17 -5.07 -4.20
N TYR A 36 15.74 -3.95 -4.78
CA TYR A 36 16.43 -3.30 -5.89
C TYR A 36 17.30 -2.11 -5.48
N ARG A 37 17.66 -1.99 -4.19
CA ARG A 37 18.41 -0.83 -3.68
C ARG A 37 19.75 -0.64 -4.38
N GLU A 38 20.42 -1.74 -4.71
CA GLU A 38 21.73 -1.75 -5.39
C GLU A 38 21.62 -1.79 -6.93
N ASP A 39 20.45 -2.19 -7.45
CA ASP A 39 20.24 -2.35 -8.89
C ASP A 39 19.68 -1.08 -9.57
N LEU A 40 18.97 -0.25 -8.80
CA LEU A 40 18.36 0.98 -9.32
C LEU A 40 19.34 2.15 -9.25
N ASN A 41 19.36 2.91 -10.34
CA ASN A 41 20.00 4.22 -10.33
C ASN A 41 19.24 5.20 -9.38
N PRO A 42 19.85 6.35 -9.03
CA PRO A 42 19.23 7.32 -8.12
C PRO A 42 17.88 7.87 -8.57
N LEU A 43 17.60 7.91 -9.88
CA LEU A 43 16.28 8.31 -10.39
C LEU A 43 15.24 7.21 -10.11
N GLY A 44 15.60 5.95 -10.34
CA GLY A 44 14.74 4.79 -10.05
C GLY A 44 14.36 4.71 -8.58
N LEU A 45 15.32 4.94 -7.67
CA LEU A 45 15.05 5.00 -6.23
C LEU A 45 14.08 6.12 -5.86
N ARG A 46 14.29 7.34 -6.40
CA ARG A 46 13.38 8.47 -6.17
C ARG A 46 11.96 8.23 -6.69
N LEU A 47 11.82 7.56 -7.83
CA LEU A 47 10.51 7.19 -8.37
C LEU A 47 9.83 6.13 -7.49
N MET A 48 10.59 5.19 -6.95
CA MET A 48 10.08 4.20 -5.99
C MET A 48 9.60 4.88 -4.69
N ASP A 49 10.38 5.83 -4.15
CA ASP A 49 10.00 6.60 -2.96
C ASP A 49 8.69 7.37 -3.19
N ARG A 50 8.57 8.06 -4.33
CA ARG A 50 7.32 8.77 -4.69
C ARG A 50 6.12 7.84 -4.83
N ALA A 51 6.32 6.63 -5.38
CA ALA A 51 5.26 5.65 -5.51
C ALA A 51 4.80 5.12 -4.14
N ILE A 52 5.74 4.96 -3.20
CA ILE A 52 5.45 4.57 -1.80
C ILE A 52 4.65 5.69 -1.13
N ASP A 53 5.09 6.94 -1.22
CA ASP A 53 4.41 8.08 -0.61
C ASP A 53 2.98 8.24 -1.13
N ALA A 54 2.79 8.18 -2.45
CA ALA A 54 1.46 8.24 -3.06
C ALA A 54 0.55 7.10 -2.59
N THR A 55 1.08 5.87 -2.54
CA THR A 55 0.30 4.71 -2.08
C THR A 55 0.00 4.79 -0.58
N TYR A 56 0.88 5.38 0.23
CA TYR A 56 0.62 5.65 1.64
C TYR A 56 -0.50 6.66 1.82
N SER A 57 -0.52 7.75 1.04
CA SER A 57 -1.63 8.70 1.00
C SER A 57 -2.95 8.02 0.62
N ASP A 58 -2.95 7.16 -0.41
CA ASP A 58 -4.13 6.35 -0.77
C ASP A 58 -4.58 5.48 0.41
N CYS A 59 -3.65 4.87 1.16
CA CYS A 59 -4.02 4.11 2.35
C CYS A 59 -4.70 5.00 3.40
N VAL A 60 -4.21 6.22 3.62
CA VAL A 60 -4.80 7.15 4.60
C VAL A 60 -6.19 7.58 4.16
N ASP A 61 -6.34 8.00 2.92
CA ASP A 61 -7.59 8.54 2.36
C ASP A 61 -8.73 7.50 2.36
N PHE A 62 -8.38 6.21 2.25
CA PHE A 62 -9.32 5.09 2.29
C PHE A 62 -9.39 4.38 3.66
N GLY A 63 -8.92 5.02 4.74
CA GLY A 63 -9.12 4.52 6.12
C GLY A 63 -8.22 3.36 6.54
N ALA A 64 -7.08 3.18 5.87
CA ALA A 64 -6.06 2.16 6.12
C ALA A 64 -4.78 2.72 6.76
N GLY A 65 -4.82 3.93 7.31
CA GLY A 65 -3.63 4.64 7.82
C GLY A 65 -2.92 3.94 8.98
N ILE A 66 -3.65 3.23 9.85
CA ILE A 66 -3.07 2.50 10.98
C ILE A 66 -2.24 1.31 10.46
N GLU A 67 -2.83 0.50 9.57
CA GLU A 67 -2.16 -0.64 8.96
C GLU A 67 -0.96 -0.20 8.10
N ALA A 68 -1.13 0.87 7.32
CA ALA A 68 -0.05 1.43 6.52
C ALA A 68 1.13 1.91 7.39
N ARG A 69 0.86 2.59 8.50
CA ARG A 69 1.91 3.02 9.45
C ARG A 69 2.63 1.83 10.08
N ALA A 70 1.90 0.78 10.45
CA ALA A 70 2.52 -0.44 10.98
C ALA A 70 3.45 -1.11 9.96
N ILE A 71 3.06 -1.14 8.69
CA ILE A 71 3.89 -1.68 7.61
C ILE A 71 5.15 -0.82 7.39
N MET A 72 5.01 0.51 7.32
CA MET A 72 6.14 1.43 7.17
C MET A 72 7.15 1.25 8.32
N SER A 73 6.68 1.19 9.56
CA SER A 73 7.54 0.99 10.74
C SER A 73 8.33 -0.32 10.69
N ARG A 74 7.71 -1.42 10.23
CA ARG A 74 8.41 -2.72 10.08
C ARG A 74 9.54 -2.65 9.07
N HIS A 75 9.37 -1.89 7.99
CA HIS A 75 10.40 -1.72 6.97
C HIS A 75 11.50 -0.75 7.40
N SER A 76 11.19 0.31 8.15
CA SER A 76 12.19 1.26 8.68
C SER A 76 12.99 0.68 9.86
N ALA A 77 12.38 -0.14 10.71
CA ALA A 77 13.07 -0.78 11.84
C ALA A 77 14.13 -1.79 11.37
N GLY A 78 13.90 -2.45 10.23
CA GLY A 78 14.88 -3.35 9.61
C GLY A 78 16.14 -2.66 9.06
N GLU A 79 16.15 -1.32 8.96
CA GLU A 79 17.32 -0.54 8.50
C GLU A 79 18.28 -0.17 9.66
N ARG A 80 17.85 -0.30 10.93
CA ARG A 80 18.66 0.05 12.12
C ARG A 80 19.42 -1.12 12.77
N GLY A 81 19.28 -2.34 12.23
CA GLY A 81 19.83 -3.57 12.82
C GLY A 81 21.23 -3.98 12.34
N ASN A 82 22.00 -3.07 11.74
CA ASN A 82 23.32 -3.38 11.19
C ASN A 82 24.29 -2.20 11.38
N ILE A 83 24.64 -1.94 12.65
CA ILE A 83 25.80 -1.13 13.05
C ILE A 83 26.48 -1.85 14.21
#